data_AF-A0A4Y7KQX5-F1
#
_entry.id   AF-A0A4Y7KQX5-F1
#
_cell.length_a   1.000
_cell.length_b   1.000
_cell.length_c   1.000
_cell.angle_alpha   90.00
_cell.angle_beta   90.00
_cell.angle_gamma   90.00
#
_symmetry.space_group_name_H-M   'P 1'
#
loop_
_entity.id
_entity.type
_entity.pdbx_description
1 polymer ?
#
loop_
_entity_poly.entity_id
_entity_poly.type
_entity_poly.pdbx_seq_one_letter_code
_entity_poly.pdbx_strand_id
1 'polypeptide(L)'
;MRLSVDIARKFFDLQEMLGVDKASKTLEWLLNKSKPAIKEIMKISTIRKSVNDGGSAKESNISTASEILSETERMAPAHQNRTFPEKKPSKHGNKEKQIRQQSCKATFQPLARELRVNARARARERTIQKRMNQRLQELKKCIQGKTQR
;
A
#
# COMPACT_ATOMS: atom_id res chain seq x y z
N MET A 1 -1.93 -15.05 -3.85
CA MET A 1 -0.98 -15.34 -4.95
C MET A 1 0.35 -15.74 -4.32
N ARG A 2 0.99 -16.80 -4.82
CA ARG A 2 2.34 -17.22 -4.40
C ARG A 2 3.28 -17.05 -5.59
N LEU A 3 4.38 -16.35 -5.40
CA LEU A 3 5.45 -16.21 -6.39
C LEU A 3 6.52 -17.27 -6.14
N SER A 4 7.20 -17.72 -7.20
CA SER A 4 8.41 -18.53 -7.02
C SER A 4 9.48 -17.70 -6.33
N VAL A 5 10.42 -18.36 -5.64
CA VAL A 5 11.49 -17.67 -4.88
C VAL A 5 12.29 -16.71 -5.78
N ASP A 6 12.57 -17.12 -7.02
CA ASP A 6 13.32 -16.30 -7.97
C ASP A 6 12.57 -15.05 -8.41
N ILE A 7 11.27 -15.19 -8.67
CA ILE A 7 10.42 -14.06 -9.07
C ILE A 7 10.17 -13.15 -7.87
N ALA A 8 9.98 -13.72 -6.68
CA ALA A 8 9.76 -12.97 -5.46
C ALA A 8 10.91 -12.01 -5.17
N ARG A 9 12.17 -12.47 -5.29
CA ARG A 9 13.36 -11.61 -5.11
C ARG A 9 13.31 -10.39 -6.02
N LYS A 10 13.22 -10.61 -7.34
CA LYS A 10 13.14 -9.52 -8.33
C LYS A 10 11.94 -8.60 -8.12
N PHE A 11 10.81 -9.15 -7.67
CA PHE A 11 9.62 -8.37 -7.39
C PHE A 11 9.81 -7.45 -6.18
N PHE A 12 10.36 -7.95 -5.07
CA PHE A 12 10.59 -7.15 -3.86
C PHE A 12 11.68 -6.09 -4.06
N ASP A 13 12.75 -6.40 -4.81
CA ASP A 13 13.77 -5.41 -5.17
C ASP A 13 13.15 -4.24 -5.95
N LEU A 14 12.26 -4.56 -6.90
CA LEU A 14 11.50 -3.54 -7.62
C LEU A 14 10.57 -2.73 -6.70
N GLN A 15 9.94 -3.36 -5.70
CA GLN A 15 9.13 -2.61 -4.73
C GLN A 15 9.94 -1.60 -3.94
N GLU A 16 11.15 -1.98 -3.52
CA GLU A 16 12.09 -1.12 -2.80
C GLU A 16 12.56 0.04 -3.68
N MET A 17 12.96 -0.24 -4.93
CA MET A 17 13.37 0.79 -5.88
C MET A 17 12.28 1.81 -6.19
N LEU A 18 11.02 1.35 -6.29
CA LEU A 18 9.89 2.24 -6.51
C LEU A 18 9.44 2.96 -5.23
N GLY A 19 9.89 2.53 -4.05
CA GLY A 19 9.45 3.06 -2.75
C GLY A 19 7.98 2.77 -2.45
N VAL A 20 7.45 1.63 -2.92
CA VAL A 20 6.02 1.31 -2.83
C VAL A 20 5.77 0.14 -1.89
N ASP A 21 5.23 0.44 -0.70
CA ASP A 21 4.93 -0.55 0.35
C ASP A 21 3.90 -1.61 -0.03
N LYS A 22 3.06 -1.35 -1.05
CA LYS A 22 1.96 -2.23 -1.44
C LYS A 22 2.25 -2.92 -2.77
N ALA A 23 2.35 -4.24 -2.75
CA ALA A 23 2.55 -5.07 -3.94
C ALA A 23 1.52 -4.83 -5.04
N SER A 24 0.26 -4.52 -4.67
CA SER A 24 -0.80 -4.20 -5.64
C SER A 24 -0.48 -2.97 -6.49
N LYS A 25 0.13 -1.95 -5.89
CA LYS A 25 0.52 -0.72 -6.60
C LYS A 25 1.72 -0.97 -7.52
N THR A 26 2.67 -1.82 -7.10
CA THR A 26 3.78 -2.25 -7.97
C THR A 26 3.29 -3.05 -9.17
N LEU A 27 2.32 -3.95 -8.97
CA LEU A 27 1.67 -4.67 -10.08
C LEU A 27 0.93 -3.72 -11.02
N GLU A 28 0.19 -2.76 -10.49
CA GLU A 28 -0.46 -1.72 -11.30
C GLU A 28 0.55 -0.93 -12.13
N TRP A 29 1.68 -0.55 -11.54
CA TRP A 29 2.79 0.10 -12.24
C TRP A 29 3.35 -0.76 -13.37
N LEU A 30 3.62 -2.05 -13.12
CA LEU A 30 4.09 -3.01 -14.12
C LEU A 30 3.11 -3.14 -15.30
N LEU A 31 1.81 -3.25 -15.01
CA LEU A 31 0.77 -3.33 -16.04
C LEU A 31 0.71 -2.05 -16.87
N ASN A 32 0.79 -0.89 -16.23
CA ASN A 32 0.77 0.39 -16.93
C ASN A 32 1.99 0.58 -17.83
N LYS A 33 3.18 0.15 -17.40
CA LYS A 33 4.41 0.22 -18.19
C LYS A 33 4.47 -0.79 -19.33
N SER A 34 3.89 -1.98 -19.17
CA SER A 34 3.91 -3.05 -20.18
C SER A 34 2.80 -2.97 -21.24
N LYS A 35 1.74 -2.16 -21.02
CA LYS A 35 0.66 -1.91 -21.99
C LYS A 35 1.11 -1.72 -23.45
N PRO A 36 2.09 -0.85 -23.78
CA PRO A 36 2.53 -0.69 -25.17
C PRO A 36 3.15 -1.97 -25.74
N ALA A 37 4.04 -2.63 -24.99
CA ALA A 37 4.68 -3.88 -25.42
C ALA A 37 3.66 -5.00 -25.66
N ILE A 38 2.63 -5.10 -24.80
CA ILE A 38 1.54 -6.06 -24.98
C ILE A 38 0.77 -5.78 -26.27
N LYS A 39 0.46 -4.51 -26.57
CA LYS A 39 -0.22 -4.12 -27.81
C LYS A 39 0.59 -4.49 -29.05
N GLU A 40 1.91 -4.31 -29.03
CA GLU A 40 2.80 -4.69 -30.14
C GLU A 40 2.79 -6.20 -30.38
N ILE A 41 2.94 -6.99 -29.31
CA ILE A 41 2.89 -8.46 -29.40
C ILE A 41 1.53 -8.93 -29.95
N MET A 42 0.42 -8.30 -29.54
CA MET A 42 -0.92 -8.62 -30.04
C MET A 42 -1.10 -8.31 -31.53
N LYS A 43 -0.51 -7.22 -32.02
CA LYS A 43 -0.52 -6.89 -33.46
C LYS A 43 0.24 -7.95 -34.26
N ILE A 44 1.45 -8.30 -33.82
CA ILE A 44 2.29 -9.31 -34.48
C ILE A 44 1.63 -10.69 -34.48
N SER A 45 1.01 -11.09 -33.37
CA SER A 45 0.34 -12.40 -33.28
C SER A 45 -0.89 -12.50 -34.18
N THR A 46 -1.60 -11.39 -34.40
CA THR A 46 -2.74 -11.32 -35.33
C THR A 46 -2.28 -11.48 -36.77
N ILE A 47 -1.19 -10.79 -37.16
CA ILE A 47 -0.59 -10.93 -38.49
C ILE A 47 -0.09 -12.35 -38.73
N ARG A 48 0.51 -13.00 -37.74
CA ARG A 48 0.98 -14.40 -37.88
C ARG A 48 -0.15 -15.42 -38.02
N LYS A 49 -1.35 -15.14 -37.49
CA LYS A 49 -2.52 -16.00 -37.66
C LYS A 49 -3.13 -15.89 -39.06
N SER A 50 -3.10 -14.71 -39.69
CA SER A 50 -3.63 -14.54 -41.05
C SER A 50 -2.76 -15.14 -42.15
N VAL A 51 -1.52 -15.57 -41.85
CA VAL A 51 -0.60 -16.16 -42.85
C VAL A 51 -0.66 -17.70 -42.87
N ASN A 52 -1.26 -18.34 -41.86
CA ASN A 52 -1.32 -19.80 -41.75
C ASN A 52 -2.61 -20.43 -42.32
N ASP A 53 -3.62 -19.64 -42.69
CA ASP A 53 -4.74 -20.11 -43.51
C ASP A 53 -4.42 -19.80 -44.98
N GLY A 54 -4.25 -20.86 -45.76
CA GLY A 54 -3.62 -20.81 -47.08
C GLY A 54 -4.34 -19.92 -48.10
N GLY A 55 -3.53 -19.20 -48.88
CA GLY A 55 -3.96 -18.69 -50.18
C GLY A 55 -3.41 -17.32 -50.54
N SER A 56 -2.42 -17.32 -51.44
CA SER A 56 -2.03 -16.21 -52.32
C SER A 56 -1.02 -15.20 -51.78
N ALA A 57 0.17 -15.27 -52.39
CA ALA A 57 1.22 -14.27 -52.30
C ALA A 57 0.69 -12.88 -52.66
N LYS A 58 0.78 -11.95 -51.72
CA LYS A 58 0.97 -10.53 -52.04
C LYS A 58 1.99 -9.98 -51.06
N GLU A 59 3.22 -9.85 -51.54
CA GLU A 59 4.19 -8.92 -51.00
C GLU A 59 3.52 -7.53 -50.94
N SER A 60 3.35 -7.00 -49.75
CA SER A 60 2.92 -5.61 -49.58
C SER A 60 3.78 -4.95 -48.51
N ASN A 61 4.87 -4.37 -49.02
CA ASN A 61 5.50 -3.13 -48.59
C ASN A 61 5.87 -3.01 -47.11
N ILE A 62 7.15 -3.26 -46.84
CA ILE A 62 7.93 -2.51 -45.85
C ILE A 62 7.86 -1.03 -46.26
N SER A 63 7.18 -0.19 -45.49
CA SER A 63 7.36 1.27 -45.53
C SER A 63 7.70 1.77 -44.14
N THR A 64 8.99 2.06 -43.97
CA THR A 64 9.56 2.95 -42.95
C THR A 64 9.03 4.39 -43.16
N ALA A 65 9.15 5.22 -42.12
CA ALA A 65 8.86 6.68 -42.02
C ALA A 65 7.38 6.99 -41.71
N SER A 66 6.96 7.95 -40.88
CA SER A 66 7.56 9.04 -40.09
C SER A 66 6.43 9.54 -39.16
N GLU A 67 6.78 10.19 -38.04
CA GLU A 67 6.04 11.28 -37.37
C GLU A 67 4.53 11.18 -37.11
N ILE A 68 4.13 11.27 -35.84
CA ILE A 68 3.15 12.27 -35.35
C ILE A 68 3.53 12.59 -33.90
N LEU A 69 4.21 13.72 -33.73
CA LEU A 69 4.12 14.54 -32.52
C LEU A 69 2.74 15.22 -32.56
N SER A 70 1.97 15.11 -31.48
CA SER A 70 0.97 16.12 -31.13
C SER A 70 0.72 16.07 -29.63
N GLU A 71 1.53 16.90 -28.98
CA GLU A 71 1.26 17.61 -27.75
C GLU A 71 -0.11 18.30 -27.78
N THR A 72 -0.93 18.10 -26.74
CA THR A 72 -1.83 19.14 -26.23
C THR A 72 -2.22 18.84 -24.78
N GLU A 73 -2.04 19.90 -24.01
CA GLU A 73 -2.12 20.04 -22.57
C GLU A 73 -3.53 19.95 -21.96
N ARG A 74 -3.51 19.66 -20.64
CA ARG A 74 -4.36 20.18 -19.54
C ARG A 74 -5.88 19.93 -19.57
N MET A 75 -6.38 19.28 -18.50
CA MET A 75 -7.18 19.96 -17.45
C MET A 75 -7.44 19.07 -16.21
N ALA A 76 -6.88 19.52 -15.09
CA ALA A 76 -7.25 19.55 -13.66
C ALA A 76 -8.41 18.69 -13.01
N PRO A 77 -8.37 18.51 -11.66
CA PRO A 77 -9.15 17.54 -10.90
C PRO A 77 -10.43 18.11 -10.26
N ALA A 78 -11.46 17.29 -10.07
CA ALA A 78 -12.67 17.66 -9.33
C ALA A 78 -12.74 16.94 -7.97
N HIS A 79 -12.39 17.70 -6.93
CA HIS A 79 -12.62 17.41 -5.53
C HIS A 79 -13.98 18.02 -5.14
N GLN A 80 -14.94 17.24 -4.63
CA GLN A 80 -16.10 17.80 -3.93
C GLN A 80 -16.38 17.03 -2.63
N ASN A 81 -16.00 17.70 -1.53
CA ASN A 81 -16.54 17.48 -0.19
C ASN A 81 -17.94 18.11 -0.14
N ARG A 82 -18.92 17.40 0.42
CA ARG A 82 -20.14 18.01 0.99
C ARG A 82 -20.37 17.43 2.38
N THR A 83 -20.51 18.34 3.32
CA THR A 83 -20.56 18.15 4.76
C THR A 83 -22.00 18.45 5.23
N PHE A 84 -22.59 17.50 5.98
CA PHE A 84 -23.71 17.49 6.96
C PHE A 84 -24.94 18.43 6.82
N PRO A 85 -26.11 17.97 7.33
CA PRO A 85 -26.51 18.49 8.64
C PRO A 85 -27.06 17.45 9.64
N GLU A 86 -27.02 17.91 10.88
CA GLU A 86 -27.25 17.28 12.18
C GLU A 86 -28.73 17.07 12.55
N LYS A 87 -29.05 16.05 13.37
CA LYS A 87 -29.98 16.08 14.52
C LYS A 87 -30.00 14.74 15.29
N LYS A 88 -29.84 14.80 16.62
CA LYS A 88 -29.98 13.71 17.63
C LYS A 88 -31.45 13.66 18.16
N PRO A 89 -31.81 12.99 19.28
CA PRO A 89 -31.27 11.80 20.00
C PRO A 89 -32.37 10.74 20.30
N SER A 90 -32.04 9.54 20.78
CA SER A 90 -32.86 8.82 21.79
C SER A 90 -32.12 7.62 22.37
N LYS A 91 -32.27 7.42 23.68
CA LYS A 91 -31.71 6.35 24.51
C LYS A 91 -32.44 5.03 24.23
N HIS A 92 -31.89 3.91 24.72
CA HIS A 92 -32.52 2.84 25.52
C HIS A 92 -31.62 1.59 25.44
N GLY A 93 -31.19 1.10 26.61
CA GLY A 93 -30.21 0.03 26.71
C GLY A 93 -30.78 -1.37 26.47
N ASN A 94 -29.89 -2.36 26.36
CA ASN A 94 -29.87 -3.53 27.23
C ASN A 94 -28.66 -4.43 26.90
N LYS A 95 -28.23 -5.16 27.93
CA LYS A 95 -27.15 -6.14 27.91
C LYS A 95 -27.60 -7.36 27.08
N GLU A 96 -26.84 -7.81 26.09
CA GLU A 96 -26.81 -9.25 25.77
C GLU A 96 -25.63 -9.66 24.89
N LYS A 97 -25.08 -10.84 25.17
CA LYS A 97 -23.95 -11.46 24.49
C LYS A 97 -24.38 -11.93 23.10
N GLN A 98 -23.79 -11.39 22.04
CA GLN A 98 -23.77 -12.07 20.74
C GLN A 98 -22.38 -12.00 20.12
N ILE A 99 -21.80 -13.17 19.97
CA ILE A 99 -20.74 -13.46 19.02
C ILE A 99 -21.30 -13.10 17.64
N ARG A 100 -20.84 -11.98 17.07
CA ARG A 100 -21.10 -11.64 15.67
C ARG A 100 -19.78 -11.27 15.02
N GLN A 101 -19.23 -12.25 14.30
CA GLN A 101 -18.38 -11.99 13.15
C GLN A 101 -19.05 -10.89 12.33
N GLN A 102 -18.34 -9.80 12.02
CA GLN A 102 -18.46 -9.06 10.77
C GLN A 102 -17.58 -7.79 10.80
N SER A 103 -16.74 -7.68 9.77
CA SER A 103 -16.13 -6.45 9.28
C SER A 103 -14.86 -5.91 9.98
N CYS A 104 -13.84 -6.74 10.18
CA CYS A 104 -12.47 -6.22 10.22
C CYS A 104 -11.96 -5.86 8.80
N LYS A 105 -12.74 -5.08 8.03
CA LYS A 105 -12.21 -4.33 6.89
C LYS A 105 -11.67 -3.05 7.48
N ALA A 106 -10.38 -3.06 7.81
CA ALA A 106 -9.68 -1.88 8.27
C ALA A 106 -9.75 -0.82 7.16
N THR A 107 -10.78 0.03 7.20
CA THR A 107 -10.75 1.34 6.59
C THR A 107 -9.42 1.94 6.96
N PHE A 108 -8.54 2.15 5.97
CA PHE A 108 -7.26 2.80 6.18
C PHE A 108 -7.59 4.20 6.72
N GLN A 109 -7.63 4.34 8.05
CA GLN A 109 -7.59 5.60 8.76
C GLN A 109 -6.15 5.77 9.23
N PRO A 110 -5.31 6.51 8.48
CA PRO A 110 -3.94 6.81 8.88
C PRO A 110 -3.87 7.36 10.31
N LEU A 111 -4.78 8.27 10.68
CA LEU A 111 -4.89 8.82 12.04
C LEU A 111 -5.08 7.74 13.12
N ALA A 112 -5.93 6.73 12.87
CA ALA A 112 -6.17 5.66 13.84
C ALA A 112 -4.95 4.72 14.00
N ARG A 113 -4.06 4.66 13.00
CA ARG A 113 -2.78 3.94 13.11
C ARG A 113 -1.79 4.75 13.97
N GLU A 114 -1.67 6.05 13.73
CA GLU A 114 -0.79 6.95 14.48
C GLU A 114 -1.18 7.04 15.96
N LEU A 115 -2.46 7.20 16.29
CA LEU A 115 -2.94 7.22 17.68
C LEU A 115 -2.57 5.93 18.43
N ARG A 116 -2.66 4.77 17.76
CA ARG A 116 -2.27 3.48 18.34
C ARG A 116 -0.76 3.35 18.54
N VAL A 117 0.05 3.86 17.60
CA VAL A 117 1.51 3.90 17.75
C VAL A 117 1.91 4.81 18.91
N ASN A 118 1.32 6.00 19.01
CA ASN A 118 1.56 6.93 20.11
C ASN A 118 1.15 6.35 21.47
N ALA A 119 0.02 5.65 21.55
CA ALA A 119 -0.39 4.94 22.77
C ALA A 119 0.61 3.85 23.17
N ARG A 120 1.12 3.07 22.20
CA ARG A 120 2.16 2.05 22.45
C ARG A 120 3.49 2.67 22.90
N ALA A 121 3.89 3.79 22.33
CA ALA A 121 5.09 4.52 22.74
C ALA A 121 4.98 5.00 24.20
N ARG A 122 3.86 5.62 24.57
CA ARG A 122 3.60 6.05 25.97
C ARG A 122 3.61 4.88 26.96
N ALA A 123 3.11 3.70 26.57
CA ALA A 123 3.17 2.51 27.43
C ALA A 123 4.62 2.01 27.66
N ARG A 124 5.47 2.06 26.62
CA ARG A 124 6.90 1.75 26.73
C ARG A 124 7.60 2.75 27.64
N GLU A 125 7.34 4.04 27.46
CA GLU A 125 7.90 5.11 28.30
C GLU A 125 7.57 4.90 29.78
N ARG A 126 6.30 4.63 30.10
CA ARG A 126 5.89 4.30 31.48
C ARG A 126 6.66 3.11 32.07
N THR A 127 6.94 2.10 31.25
CA THR A 127 7.71 0.92 31.69
C THR A 127 9.16 1.26 31.97
N ILE A 128 9.79 2.07 31.10
CA ILE A 128 11.17 2.54 31.27
C ILE A 128 11.26 3.44 32.51
N GLN A 129 10.38 4.44 32.64
CA GLN A 129 10.34 5.34 33.80
C GLN A 129 10.15 4.58 35.11
N LYS A 130 9.24 3.59 35.15
CA LYS A 130 9.06 2.74 36.34
C LYS A 130 10.35 2.00 36.70
N ARG A 131 11.01 1.39 35.71
CA ARG A 131 12.28 0.68 35.92
C ARG A 131 13.39 1.62 36.39
N MET A 132 13.51 2.82 35.81
CA MET A 132 14.52 3.81 36.21
C MET A 132 14.27 4.33 37.62
N ASN A 133 13.02 4.66 37.97
CA ASN A 133 12.67 5.07 39.32
C ASN A 133 12.93 3.97 40.35
N GLN A 134 12.66 2.70 40.03
CA GLN A 134 13.00 1.59 40.90
C GLN A 134 14.51 1.49 41.14
N ARG A 135 15.33 1.56 40.09
CA ARG A 135 16.80 1.59 40.21
C ARG A 135 17.29 2.77 41.03
N LEU A 136 16.71 3.95 40.84
CA LEU A 136 17.03 5.14 41.64
C LEU A 136 16.71 4.93 43.12
N GLN A 137 15.58 4.29 43.44
CA GLN A 137 15.22 3.94 44.82
C GLN A 137 16.20 2.91 45.42
N GLU A 138 16.63 1.91 44.64
CA GLU A 138 17.65 0.93 45.07
C GLU A 138 19.01 1.60 45.35
N LEU A 139 19.45 2.50 44.47
CA LEU A 139 20.69 3.26 44.68
C LEU A 139 20.62 4.15 45.92
N LYS A 140 19.50 4.84 46.14
CA LYS A 140 19.28 5.67 47.34
C LYS A 140 19.37 4.85 48.63
N LYS A 141 18.76 3.65 48.65
CA LYS A 141 18.87 2.72 49.80
C LYS A 141 20.31 2.28 50.05
N CYS A 142 21.08 1.98 48.99
CA CYS A 142 22.48 1.56 49.11
C CYS A 142 23.36 2.67 49.71
N ILE A 143 23.11 3.94 49.35
CA ILE A 143 23.86 5.07 49.91
C ILE A 143 23.47 5.30 51.38
N GLN A 144 22.18 5.28 51.72
CA GLN A 144 21.71 5.48 53.10
C GLN A 144 22.19 4.37 54.06
N GLY A 145 22.30 3.13 53.59
CA GLY A 145 22.87 2.03 54.38
C GLY A 145 24.37 2.15 54.64
N LYS A 146 25.08 3.04 53.95
CA LYS A 146 26.53 3.30 54.15
C LYS A 146 26.81 4.44 55.13
N THR A 147 25.80 5.22 55.52
CA THR A 147 25.95 6.35 56.47
C THR A 147 25.70 5.96 57.92
N GLN A 148 25.30 4.71 58.20
CA GLN A 148 25.07 4.19 59.57
C GLN A 148 26.15 3.19 60.05
N ARG A 149 27.40 3.32 59.59
CA ARG A 149 28.54 2.58 60.15
C ARG A 149 29.61 3.54 60.65
#